data_AF-A0A4C1SRK5-F1
#
_entry.id   AF-A0A4C1SRK5-F1
#
_cell.length_a   1.000
_cell.length_b   1.000
_cell.length_c   1.000
_cell.angle_alpha   90.00
_cell.angle_beta   90.00
_cell.angle_gamma   90.00
#
_symmetry.space_group_name_H-M   'P 1'
#
loop_
_entity.id
_entity.type
_entity.pdbx_description
1 polymer ?
#
loop_
_entity_poly.entity_id
_entity_poly.type
_entity_poly.pdbx_seq_one_letter_code
_entity_poly.pdbx_strand_id
1 'polypeptide(L)'
;MVIQHREAINCIALSLIHKSLRTKALVLELLAAICLVKGGHEIILSAFDNFKNVCHENQRFQTLMEYFMNFEAFNIDFMVACMQFMNIVVHSVEDMNYRVHLQYEFTALGLISTWRSCVSPSQKN
;
A
#
# COMPACT_ATOMS: atom_id res chain seq x y z
N MET A 1 -16.94 16.49 9.64
CA MET A 1 -16.91 16.80 8.20
C MET A 1 -15.77 16.01 7.54
N VAL A 2 -15.92 14.69 7.39
CA VAL A 2 -14.99 13.79 6.64
C VAL A 2 -15.75 12.66 5.91
N ILE A 3 -17.09 12.60 6.02
CA ILE A 3 -17.89 11.53 5.39
C ILE A 3 -18.11 11.82 3.88
N GLN A 4 -17.95 13.08 3.44
CA GLN A 4 -17.76 13.45 2.03
C GLN A 4 -16.34 13.19 1.50
N HIS A 5 -15.38 12.76 2.34
CA HIS A 5 -13.97 12.60 1.95
C HIS A 5 -13.60 11.17 1.50
N ARG A 6 -14.50 10.18 1.57
CA ARG A 6 -14.21 8.84 1.02
C ARG A 6 -13.93 8.92 -0.48
N GLU A 7 -14.73 9.70 -1.21
CA GLU A 7 -14.50 9.92 -2.63
C GLU A 7 -13.18 10.64 -2.89
N ALA A 8 -12.82 11.63 -2.06
CA ALA A 8 -11.53 12.31 -2.20
C ALA A 8 -10.34 11.36 -2.01
N ILE A 9 -10.41 10.46 -1.02
CA ILE A 9 -9.36 9.46 -0.77
C ILE A 9 -9.33 8.42 -1.90
N ASN A 10 -10.49 8.02 -2.43
CA ASN A 10 -10.56 7.16 -3.61
C ASN A 10 -9.89 7.83 -4.82
N CYS A 11 -10.16 9.12 -5.06
CA CYS A 11 -9.50 9.88 -6.13
C CYS A 11 -7.98 9.98 -5.93
N ILE A 12 -7.53 10.16 -4.69
CA ILE A 12 -6.10 10.14 -4.35
C ILE A 12 -5.51 8.75 -4.66
N ALA A 13 -6.17 7.65 -4.26
CA ALA A 13 -5.72 6.29 -4.56
C ALA A 13 -5.67 6.03 -6.07
N LEU A 14 -6.69 6.46 -6.83
CA LEU A 14 -6.71 6.35 -8.29
C LEU A 14 -5.60 7.17 -8.98
N SER A 15 -5.08 8.20 -8.32
CA SER A 15 -3.92 8.96 -8.82
C SER A 15 -2.63 8.12 -8.88
N LEU A 16 -2.60 6.93 -8.28
CA LEU A 16 -1.51 5.96 -8.46
C LEU A 16 -1.35 5.48 -9.91
N ILE A 17 -2.36 5.61 -10.77
CA ILE A 17 -2.29 5.23 -12.19
C ILE A 17 -1.44 6.24 -12.99
N HIS A 18 -1.19 7.43 -12.44
CA HIS A 18 -0.46 8.49 -13.13
C HIS A 18 0.96 8.07 -13.51
N LYS A 19 1.43 8.40 -14.73
CA LYS A 19 2.72 7.93 -15.28
C LYS A 19 3.94 8.31 -14.43
N SER A 20 3.94 9.49 -13.80
CA SER A 20 5.07 9.98 -13.00
C SER A 20 5.25 9.19 -11.70
N LEU A 21 6.40 8.55 -11.52
CA LEU A 21 6.78 7.86 -10.28
C LEU A 21 6.84 8.81 -9.08
N ARG A 22 7.23 10.08 -9.29
CA ARG A 22 7.21 11.11 -8.25
C ARG A 22 5.80 11.37 -7.74
N THR A 23 4.82 11.45 -8.64
CA THR A 23 3.41 11.61 -8.25
C THR A 23 2.93 10.40 -7.46
N LYS A 24 3.26 9.19 -7.92
CA LYS A 24 2.91 7.96 -7.20
C LYS A 24 3.51 7.93 -5.78
N ALA A 25 4.77 8.35 -5.63
CA ALA A 25 5.43 8.41 -4.32
C ALA A 25 4.69 9.35 -3.35
N LEU A 26 4.37 10.58 -3.79
CA LEU A 26 3.62 11.55 -2.98
C LEU A 26 2.22 11.03 -2.60
N VAL A 27 1.55 10.35 -3.52
CA VAL A 27 0.25 9.71 -3.25
C VAL A 27 0.40 8.65 -2.14
N LEU A 28 1.42 7.80 -2.22
CA LEU A 28 1.68 6.77 -1.20
C LEU A 28 2.02 7.36 0.16
N GLU A 29 2.82 8.44 0.20
CA GLU A 29 3.14 9.16 1.44
C GLU A 29 1.88 9.76 2.09
N LEU A 30 0.99 10.35 1.29
CA LEU A 30 -0.27 10.90 1.77
C LEU A 30 -1.20 9.82 2.32
N LEU A 31 -1.36 8.72 1.58
CA LEU A 31 -2.17 7.57 2.00
C LEU A 31 -1.60 6.91 3.26
N ALA A 32 -0.27 6.81 3.37
CA ALA A 32 0.41 6.32 4.56
C ALA A 32 0.13 7.20 5.79
N ALA A 33 0.20 8.52 5.64
CA ALA A 33 -0.11 9.46 6.72
C ALA A 33 -1.57 9.31 7.20
N ILE A 34 -2.51 9.14 6.27
CA ILE A 34 -3.92 8.90 6.58
C ILE A 34 -4.10 7.55 7.30
N CYS A 35 -3.40 6.51 6.86
CA CYS A 35 -3.46 5.16 7.43
C CYS A 35 -3.12 5.11 8.94
N LEU A 36 -2.24 6.02 9.40
CA LEU A 36 -1.79 6.09 10.80
C LEU A 36 -2.77 6.84 11.72
N VAL A 37 -3.76 7.56 11.17
CA VAL A 37 -4.78 8.25 11.98
C VAL A 37 -5.82 7.23 12.46
N LYS A 38 -6.40 7.45 13.65
CA LYS A 38 -7.44 6.57 14.21
C LYS A 38 -8.62 6.42 13.23
N GLY A 39 -8.91 5.17 12.85
CA GLY A 39 -9.95 4.83 11.85
C GLY A 39 -9.54 5.07 10.39
N GLY A 40 -8.33 5.56 10.14
CA GLY A 40 -7.79 5.78 8.79
C GLY A 40 -7.47 4.49 8.06
N HIS A 41 -7.08 3.44 8.78
CA HIS A 41 -6.77 2.12 8.19
C HIS A 41 -7.93 1.55 7.37
N GLU A 42 -9.13 1.48 7.95
CA GLU A 42 -10.34 1.00 7.25
C GLU A 42 -10.67 1.84 6.01
N ILE A 43 -10.41 3.14 6.07
CA ILE A 43 -10.65 4.06 4.95
C ILE A 43 -9.66 3.77 3.80
N ILE A 44 -8.39 3.53 4.12
CA ILE A 44 -7.36 3.18 3.13
C ILE A 44 -7.70 1.83 2.47
N LEU A 45 -8.05 0.82 3.26
CA LEU A 45 -8.45 -0.48 2.72
C LEU A 45 -9.66 -0.34 1.79
N SER A 46 -10.70 0.38 2.22
CA SER A 46 -11.88 0.65 1.41
C SER A 46 -11.55 1.41 0.12
N ALA A 47 -10.55 2.29 0.14
CA ALA A 47 -10.11 3.01 -1.06
C ALA A 47 -9.38 2.09 -2.04
N PHE A 48 -8.59 1.13 -1.55
CA PHE A 48 -7.95 0.12 -2.40
C PHE A 48 -8.93 -0.95 -2.90
N ASP A 49 -10.01 -1.24 -2.16
CA ASP A 49 -11.11 -2.05 -2.68
C ASP A 49 -11.86 -1.33 -3.82
N ASN A 50 -12.05 -0.01 -3.69
CA ASN A 50 -12.56 0.81 -4.80
C ASN A 50 -11.59 0.82 -5.99
N PHE A 51 -10.29 1.03 -5.74
CA PHE A 51 -9.25 0.98 -6.76
C PHE A 51 -9.28 -0.35 -7.52
N LYS A 52 -9.36 -1.49 -6.80
CA LYS A 52 -9.52 -2.82 -7.40
C LYS A 52 -10.69 -2.86 -8.38
N ASN A 53 -11.86 -2.37 -7.96
CA ASN A 53 -13.06 -2.43 -8.79
C ASN A 53 -12.98 -1.51 -10.03
N VAL A 54 -12.41 -0.31 -9.86
CA VAL A 54 -12.29 0.69 -10.94
C VAL A 54 -11.17 0.34 -11.93
N CYS A 55 -10.05 -0.17 -11.44
CA CYS A 55 -8.89 -0.59 -12.24
C CYS A 55 -9.00 -2.04 -12.72
N HIS A 56 -10.05 -2.76 -12.32
CA HIS A 56 -10.28 -4.17 -12.63
C HIS A 56 -9.13 -5.09 -12.20
N GLU A 57 -8.58 -4.87 -10.99
CA GLU A 57 -7.59 -5.77 -10.42
C GLU A 57 -8.23 -7.11 -9.98
N ASN A 58 -7.52 -8.23 -10.11
CA ASN A 58 -7.99 -9.51 -9.57
C ASN A 58 -7.91 -9.50 -8.04
N GLN A 59 -6.82 -8.94 -7.52
CA GLN A 59 -6.55 -8.76 -6.10
C GLN A 59 -6.16 -7.30 -5.87
N ARG A 60 -6.54 -6.75 -4.72
CA ARG A 60 -6.18 -5.37 -4.40
C ARG A 60 -4.65 -5.24 -4.24
N PHE A 61 -4.12 -4.07 -4.56
CA PHE A 61 -2.68 -3.78 -4.61
C PHE A 61 -1.90 -4.47 -5.74
N GLN A 62 -2.55 -5.20 -6.64
CA GLN A 62 -1.86 -5.90 -7.74
C GLN A 62 -1.09 -4.92 -8.63
N THR A 63 -1.73 -3.85 -9.10
CA THR A 63 -1.10 -2.83 -9.93
C THR A 63 0.00 -2.09 -9.19
N LEU A 64 -0.17 -1.83 -7.88
CA LEU A 64 0.88 -1.24 -7.05
C LEU A 64 2.12 -2.14 -7.02
N MET A 65 1.92 -3.46 -6.88
CA MET A 65 2.98 -4.44 -6.91
C MET A 65 3.66 -4.56 -8.26
N GLU A 66 2.91 -4.49 -9.35
CA GLU A 66 3.47 -4.43 -10.71
C GLU A 66 4.38 -3.21 -10.89
N TYR A 67 3.99 -2.03 -10.38
CA TYR A 67 4.85 -0.84 -10.41
C TYR A 67 6.08 -0.97 -9.52
N PHE A 68 5.96 -1.59 -8.35
CA PHE A 68 7.08 -1.81 -7.44
C PHE A 68 8.12 -2.79 -8.00
N MET A 69 7.67 -3.85 -8.68
CA MET A 69 8.52 -4.89 -9.25
C MET A 69 9.12 -4.51 -10.61
N ASN A 70 8.67 -3.40 -11.23
CA ASN A 70 9.23 -2.94 -12.49
C ASN A 70 10.59 -2.22 -12.27
N PHE A 71 11.66 -3.00 -12.26
CA PHE A 71 13.03 -2.54 -12.00
C PHE A 71 13.61 -1.64 -13.10
N GLU A 72 13.01 -1.58 -14.29
CA GLU A 72 13.54 -0.79 -15.42
C GLU A 72 13.42 0.73 -15.20
N ALA A 73 12.48 1.16 -14.34
CA ALA A 73 12.22 2.58 -14.08
C ALA A 73 12.92 3.12 -12.81
N PHE A 74 13.88 2.36 -12.26
CA PHE A 74 14.62 2.57 -11.01
C PHE A 74 14.44 3.96 -10.38
N ASN A 75 13.53 4.06 -9.41
CA ASN A 75 13.26 5.29 -8.65
C ASN A 75 13.24 4.97 -7.16
N ILE A 76 14.33 5.29 -6.48
CA ILE A 76 14.53 4.96 -5.07
C ILE A 76 13.44 5.58 -4.19
N ASP A 77 13.06 6.84 -4.45
CA ASP A 77 12.06 7.55 -3.66
C ASP A 77 10.70 6.83 -3.71
N PHE A 78 10.25 6.43 -4.90
CA PHE A 78 9.02 5.66 -5.06
C PHE A 78 9.11 4.28 -4.40
N MET A 79 10.23 3.57 -4.56
CA MET A 79 10.40 2.24 -3.94
C MET A 79 10.35 2.33 -2.41
N VAL A 80 11.00 3.35 -1.83
CA VAL A 80 10.98 3.60 -0.38
C VAL A 80 9.57 3.95 0.08
N ALA A 81 8.89 4.89 -0.59
CA ALA A 81 7.52 5.28 -0.27
C ALA A 81 6.54 4.10 -0.36
N CYS A 82 6.65 3.27 -1.41
CA CYS A 82 5.83 2.08 -1.61
C CYS A 82 6.07 1.03 -0.52
N MET A 83 7.34 0.73 -0.22
CA MET A 83 7.71 -0.21 0.84
C MET A 83 7.21 0.28 2.21
N GLN A 84 7.39 1.56 2.51
CA GLN A 84 6.93 2.17 3.75
C GLN A 84 5.40 2.15 3.87
N PHE A 85 4.68 2.46 2.80
CA PHE A 85 3.22 2.38 2.76
C PHE A 85 2.75 0.95 3.06
N MET A 86 3.30 -0.06 2.38
CA MET A 86 2.93 -1.47 2.62
C MET A 86 3.25 -1.90 4.06
N ASN A 87 4.39 -1.47 4.60
CA ASN A 87 4.74 -1.70 6.01
C ASN A 87 3.68 -1.14 6.94
N ILE A 88 3.26 0.11 6.73
CA ILE A 88 2.25 0.77 7.56
C ILE A 88 0.90 0.04 7.44
N VAL A 89 0.42 -0.27 6.23
CA VAL A 89 -0.87 -0.96 6.04
C VAL A 89 -0.88 -2.31 6.78
N VAL A 90 0.21 -3.06 6.73
CA VAL A 90 0.27 -4.38 7.38
C VAL A 90 0.45 -4.28 8.90
N HIS A 91 1.21 -3.30 9.40
CA HIS A 91 1.62 -3.25 10.80
C HIS A 91 0.79 -2.32 11.69
N SER A 92 -0.01 -1.43 11.10
CA SER A 92 -0.86 -0.50 11.85
C SER A 92 -2.19 -1.11 12.31
N VAL A 93 -2.50 -2.35 11.93
CA VAL A 93 -3.71 -3.05 12.39
C VAL A 93 -3.57 -3.49 13.85
N GLU A 94 -4.67 -3.37 14.60
CA GLU A 94 -4.72 -3.79 16.00
C GLU A 94 -4.89 -5.31 16.14
N ASP A 95 -5.62 -5.95 15.21
CA ASP A 95 -5.85 -7.40 15.22
C ASP A 95 -4.67 -8.16 14.59
N MET A 96 -4.02 -8.99 15.40
CA MET A 96 -2.88 -9.81 14.99
C MET A 96 -3.22 -10.90 13.96
N ASN A 97 -4.44 -11.44 13.97
CA ASN A 97 -4.88 -12.39 12.95
C ASN A 97 -5.08 -11.66 11.62
N TYR A 98 -5.66 -10.45 11.67
CA TYR A 98 -5.82 -9.63 10.48
C TYR A 98 -4.47 -9.18 9.91
N ARG A 99 -3.49 -8.89 10.76
CA ARG A 99 -2.10 -8.64 10.36
C ARG A 99 -1.52 -9.82 9.57
N VAL A 100 -1.66 -11.05 10.06
CA VAL A 100 -1.18 -12.25 9.37
C VAL A 100 -1.89 -12.44 8.03
N HIS A 101 -3.19 -12.16 7.97
CA HIS A 101 -3.95 -12.20 6.72
C HIS A 101 -3.41 -11.19 5.68
N LEU A 102 -3.17 -9.94 6.08
CA LEU A 102 -2.58 -8.92 5.19
C LEU A 102 -1.15 -9.29 4.75
N GLN A 103 -0.34 -9.85 5.65
CA GLN A 103 0.98 -10.37 5.29
C GLN A 103 0.89 -11.44 4.20
N TYR A 104 -0.08 -12.36 4.32
CA TYR A 104 -0.32 -13.38 3.32
C TYR A 104 -0.79 -12.79 1.99
N GLU A 105 -1.65 -11.77 2.02
CA GLU A 105 -2.12 -11.06 0.82
C GLU A 105 -0.95 -10.47 0.00
N PHE A 106 -0.05 -9.72 0.64
CA PHE A 106 1.14 -9.19 -0.04
C PHE A 106 2.13 -10.29 -0.46
N THR A 107 2.27 -11.33 0.36
CA THR A 107 3.06 -12.54 0.06
C THR A 107 2.59 -13.20 -1.23
N ALA A 108 1.28 -13.35 -1.42
CA ALA A 108 0.67 -13.94 -2.62
C ALA A 108 0.90 -13.08 -3.88
N LEU A 109 1.07 -11.76 -3.73
CA LEU A 109 1.41 -10.84 -4.81
C LEU A 109 2.91 -10.82 -5.17
N GLY A 110 3.72 -11.73 -4.60
CA GLY A 110 5.13 -11.92 -4.99
C GLY A 110 6.17 -11.20 -4.13
N LEU A 111 5.79 -10.68 -2.96
CA LEU A 111 6.64 -9.81 -2.12
C LEU A 111 7.68 -10.56 -1.23
N ILE A 112 7.63 -11.89 -1.21
CA ILE A 112 8.25 -12.75 -0.17
C ILE A 112 9.77 -12.61 -0.06
N SER A 113 10.50 -12.47 -1.16
CA SER A 113 11.97 -12.46 -1.11
C SER A 113 12.52 -11.13 -0.57
N THR A 114 11.89 -10.00 -0.92
CA THR A 114 12.36 -8.67 -0.53
C THR A 114 11.87 -8.28 0.87
N TRP A 115 10.63 -8.63 1.25
CA TRP A 115 10.08 -8.22 2.55
C TRP A 115 10.68 -8.97 3.74
N ARG A 116 10.92 -10.29 3.64
CA ARG A 116 11.51 -11.06 4.74
C ARG A 116 12.88 -10.51 5.15
N SER A 117 13.64 -9.97 4.20
CA SER A 117 14.94 -9.35 4.45
C SER A 117 14.83 -7.99 5.16
N CYS A 118 13.78 -7.22 4.90
CA CYS A 118 13.58 -5.88 5.50
C CYS A 118 12.78 -5.89 6.81
N VAL A 119 11.91 -6.89 7.01
CA VAL A 119 11.00 -6.98 8.17
C VAL A 119 11.56 -7.85 9.31
N SER A 120 12.66 -8.56 9.08
CA SER A 120 13.30 -9.44 10.07
C SER A 120 14.69 -8.98 10.57
N PRO A 121 14.90 -7.76 11.10
CA PRO A 121 16.07 -7.52 11.95
C PRO A 121 15.97 -8.31 13.28
N SER A 122 14.76 -8.63 13.73
CA SER A 122 14.47 -9.04 15.12
C SER A 122 14.44 -10.55 15.39
N GLN A 123 14.77 -11.40 14.42
CA GLN A 123 14.85 -12.86 14.59
C GLN A 123 16.26 -13.41 14.37
N LYS A 124 17.28 -12.53 14.31
CA LYS A 124 18.69 -12.91 14.43
C LYS A 124 19.15 -12.60 15.85
N ASN A 125 18.77 -13.46 16.80
CA ASN A 125 19.48 -13.69 18.07
C ASN A 125 18.96 -14.99 18.67
#